data_AF-A0A9W9YQX4-F1
#
_entry.id   AF-A0A9W9YQX4-F1
#
_cell.length_a   1.000
_cell.length_b   1.000
_cell.length_c   1.000
_cell.angle_alpha   90.00
_cell.angle_beta   90.00
_cell.angle_gamma   90.00
#
_symmetry.space_group_name_H-M   'P 1'
#
loop_
_entity.id
_entity.type
_entity.pdbx_description
1 polymer ?
#
loop_
_entity_poly.entity_id
_entity_poly.type
_entity_poly.pdbx_seq_one_letter_code
_entity_poly.pdbx_strand_id
1 'polypeptide(L)'
;MAKVAMGVKKWLGEDTAIVVTRFIGTTPDSSDARGLMRSICQQICRADKNSENETVPQDIRSLLAFFPTCLEKHASSSNPVVLVLDSLDQLSDDDGGRELDWVPKELPDNVYIILSTLPGTEYICFPSCR
;
A
#
# COMPACT_ATOMS: atom_id res chain seq x y z
N MET A 1 8.21 12.10 0.45
CA MET A 1 7.22 11.53 1.40
C MET A 1 7.68 11.29 2.86
N ALA A 2 8.97 11.20 3.20
CA ALA A 2 9.39 10.79 4.57
C ALA A 2 8.80 11.62 5.73
N LYS A 3 8.72 12.95 5.59
CA LYS A 3 8.09 13.82 6.61
C LYS A 3 6.59 13.57 6.79
N VAL A 4 5.90 13.18 5.72
CA VAL A 4 4.48 12.80 5.76
C VAL A 4 4.35 11.55 6.62
N ALA A 5 5.11 10.50 6.33
CA ALA A 5 5.09 9.25 7.09
C ALA A 5 5.34 9.47 8.60
N MET A 6 6.26 10.37 8.96
CA MET A 6 6.51 10.75 10.36
C MET A 6 5.35 11.53 11.00
N GLY A 7 4.58 12.28 10.20
CA GLY A 7 3.48 13.12 10.66
C GLY A 7 2.15 12.37 10.84
N VAL A 8 1.94 11.26 10.13
CA VAL A 8 0.65 10.53 10.07
C VAL A 8 0.07 10.26 11.45
N LYS A 9 0.83 9.65 12.36
CA LYS A 9 0.35 9.31 13.71
C LYS A 9 -0.13 10.54 14.48
N LYS A 10 0.62 11.64 14.37
CA LYS A 10 0.27 12.92 14.99
C LYS A 10 -1.02 13.51 14.40
N TRP A 11 -1.23 13.38 13.09
CA TRP A 11 -2.43 13.90 12.42
C TRP A 11 -3.68 13.10 12.77
N LEU A 12 -3.55 11.78 12.90
CA LEU A 12 -4.64 10.90 13.31
C LEU A 12 -4.95 11.03 14.80
N GLY A 13 -4.00 11.48 15.62
CA GLY A 13 -4.14 11.47 17.09
C GLY A 13 -4.08 10.06 17.69
N GLU A 14 -3.74 9.05 16.87
CA GLU A 14 -3.71 7.64 17.21
C GLU A 14 -2.26 7.12 17.15
N ASP A 15 -1.68 6.76 18.30
CA ASP A 15 -0.31 6.23 18.38
C ASP A 15 -0.19 4.79 17.85
N THR A 16 -1.31 4.08 17.79
CA THR A 16 -1.42 2.67 17.39
C THR A 16 -1.37 2.46 15.88
N ALA A 17 -1.69 3.48 15.08
CA ALA A 17 -1.82 3.37 13.62
C ALA A 17 -0.66 2.61 12.95
N ILE A 18 -1.02 1.69 12.05
CA ILE A 18 -0.06 0.94 11.23
C ILE A 18 0.29 1.79 10.01
N VAL A 19 1.50 2.36 10.01
CA VAL A 19 2.00 3.17 8.89
C VAL A 19 2.99 2.34 8.07
N VAL A 20 2.63 2.02 6.83
CA VAL A 20 3.51 1.33 5.88
C VAL A 20 3.99 2.32 4.83
N THR A 21 5.29 2.53 4.76
CA THR A 21 5.91 3.44 3.79
C THR A 21 6.71 2.66 2.74
N ARG A 22 6.55 3.01 1.47
CA ARG A 22 7.32 2.45 0.36
C ARG A 22 7.83 3.56 -0.55
N PHE A 23 9.12 3.51 -0.87
CA PHE A 23 9.76 4.34 -1.89
C PHE A 23 9.98 3.45 -3.11
N ILE A 24 9.11 3.60 -4.11
CA ILE A 24 9.07 2.72 -5.28
C ILE A 24 10.34 2.92 -6.11
N GLY A 25 10.85 1.83 -6.68
CA GLY A 25 12.09 1.84 -7.48
C GLY A 25 13.40 1.84 -6.68
N THR A 26 13.35 1.81 -5.34
CA THR A 26 14.57 1.85 -4.50
C THR A 26 15.07 0.46 -4.05
N THR A 27 14.18 -0.54 -4.04
CA THR A 27 14.51 -1.95 -3.75
C THR A 27 13.82 -2.88 -4.75
N PRO A 28 14.34 -4.10 -5.01
CA PRO A 28 13.72 -5.03 -5.94
C PRO A 28 12.24 -5.33 -5.64
N ASP A 29 11.90 -5.51 -4.36
CA ASP A 29 10.53 -5.80 -3.92
C ASP A 29 9.57 -4.60 -4.05
N SER A 30 10.08 -3.41 -4.36
CA SER A 30 9.31 -2.18 -4.59
C SER A 30 9.27 -1.77 -6.06
N SER A 31 9.77 -2.63 -6.96
CA SER A 31 9.89 -2.32 -8.39
C SER A 31 8.71 -2.82 -9.22
N ASP A 32 7.99 -3.85 -8.76
CA ASP A 32 6.82 -4.41 -9.44
C ASP A 32 5.61 -4.51 -8.48
N ALA A 33 4.40 -4.50 -9.04
CA ALA A 33 3.16 -4.45 -8.27
C ALA A 33 2.99 -5.66 -7.34
N ARG A 34 3.38 -6.85 -7.82
CA ARG A 34 3.28 -8.11 -7.07
C ARG A 34 4.20 -8.10 -5.84
N GLY A 35 5.46 -7.72 -6.01
CA GLY A 35 6.43 -7.56 -4.92
C GLY A 35 5.95 -6.51 -3.92
N LEU A 36 5.47 -5.37 -4.43
CA LEU A 36 5.01 -4.25 -3.60
C LEU A 36 3.83 -4.67 -2.71
N MET A 37 2.75 -5.17 -3.30
CA MET A 37 1.56 -5.65 -2.57
C MET A 37 1.92 -6.68 -1.52
N ARG A 38 2.73 -7.69 -1.89
CA ARG A 38 3.12 -8.76 -0.99
C ARG A 38 3.91 -8.21 0.19
N SER A 39 4.88 -7.33 -0.07
CA SER A 39 5.70 -6.72 0.98
C SER A 39 4.85 -5.88 1.95
N ILE A 40 3.80 -5.21 1.45
CA ILE A 40 2.87 -4.42 2.27
C ILE A 40 2.06 -5.36 3.16
N CYS A 41 1.40 -6.37 2.59
CA CYS A 41 0.62 -7.36 3.35
C CYS A 41 1.48 -8.02 4.44
N GLN A 42 2.69 -8.45 4.11
CA GLN A 42 3.59 -9.08 5.08
C GLN A 42 3.96 -8.13 6.23
N GLN A 43 4.16 -6.85 5.95
CA GLN A 43 4.46 -5.87 7.00
C GLN A 43 3.24 -5.62 7.89
N ILE A 44 2.03 -5.53 7.32
CA ILE A 44 0.79 -5.37 8.07
C ILE A 44 0.56 -6.58 8.99
N CYS A 45 0.61 -7.80 8.45
CA CYS A 45 0.43 -9.02 9.25
C CYS A 45 1.47 -9.15 10.36
N ARG A 46 2.70 -8.65 10.18
CA ARG A 46 3.73 -8.64 11.24
C ARG A 46 3.51 -7.56 12.31
N ALA A 47 2.85 -6.46 11.95
CA ALA A 47 2.54 -5.38 12.87
C ALA A 47 1.37 -5.73 13.79
N ASP A 48 0.44 -6.57 13.31
CA ASP A 48 -0.66 -7.10 14.11
C ASP A 48 -0.25 -8.36 14.87
N LYS A 49 -0.39 -8.30 16.19
CA LYS A 49 -0.07 -9.41 17.10
C LYS A 49 -1.00 -10.61 16.93
N ASN A 50 -2.17 -10.44 16.31
CA ASN A 50 -3.15 -11.51 16.12
C ASN A 50 -2.95 -12.30 14.80
N SER A 51 -1.96 -11.92 13.97
CA SER A 51 -1.80 -12.44 12.60
C SER A 51 -0.59 -13.36 12.40
N GLU A 52 -0.08 -13.98 13.47
CA GLU A 52 1.13 -14.83 13.44
C GLU A 52 1.09 -16.01 12.44
N ASN A 53 -0.09 -16.45 12.01
CA ASN A 53 -0.27 -17.57 11.08
C ASN A 53 -0.72 -17.18 9.66
N GLU A 54 -0.78 -15.89 9.34
CA GLU A 54 -1.31 -15.44 8.06
C GLU A 54 -0.29 -15.63 6.93
N THR A 55 -0.65 -16.44 5.93
CA THR A 55 0.22 -16.73 4.78
C THR A 55 -0.14 -15.82 3.62
N VAL A 56 0.74 -14.87 3.32
CA VAL A 56 0.56 -13.96 2.17
C VAL A 56 0.82 -14.71 0.86
N PRO A 57 -0.11 -14.67 -0.12
CA PRO A 57 0.06 -15.32 -1.43
C PRO A 57 1.31 -14.86 -2.20
N GLN A 58 1.74 -15.68 -3.15
CA GLN A 58 2.93 -15.43 -3.99
C GLN A 58 2.57 -15.01 -5.41
N ASP A 59 1.46 -15.53 -5.93
CA ASP A 59 0.97 -15.28 -7.27
C ASP A 59 0.12 -14.01 -7.33
N ILE A 60 0.22 -13.28 -8.45
CA ILE A 60 -0.47 -12.01 -8.64
C ILE A 60 -1.99 -12.13 -8.48
N ARG A 61 -2.61 -13.19 -9.00
CA ARG A 61 -4.07 -13.35 -8.99
C ARG A 61 -4.62 -13.46 -7.56
N SER A 62 -4.02 -14.33 -6.75
CA SER A 62 -4.43 -14.51 -5.36
C SER A 62 -4.10 -13.26 -4.55
N LEU A 63 -3.00 -12.57 -4.88
CA LEU A 63 -2.59 -11.35 -4.19
C LEU A 63 -3.56 -10.18 -4.44
N LEU A 64 -4.07 -10.03 -5.68
CA LEU A 64 -5.09 -9.03 -6.01
C LEU A 64 -6.38 -9.21 -5.20
N ALA A 65 -6.79 -10.46 -4.95
CA ALA A 65 -7.94 -10.76 -4.10
C ALA A 65 -7.62 -10.59 -2.60
N PHE A 66 -6.39 -10.95 -2.19
CA PHE A 66 -5.97 -10.93 -0.80
C PHE A 66 -5.69 -9.52 -0.28
N PHE A 67 -5.11 -8.64 -1.09
CA PHE A 67 -4.68 -7.30 -0.69
C PHE A 67 -5.79 -6.46 -0.05
N PRO A 68 -6.98 -6.26 -0.65
CA PRO A 68 -8.06 -5.50 -0.02
C PRO A 68 -8.56 -6.17 1.28
N THR A 69 -8.71 -7.50 1.27
CA THR A 69 -9.11 -8.28 2.45
C THR A 69 -8.12 -8.12 3.61
N CYS A 70 -6.82 -8.09 3.29
CA CYS A 70 -5.75 -7.88 4.26
C CYS A 70 -5.84 -6.48 4.86
N LEU A 71 -6.08 -5.44 4.06
CA LEU A 71 -6.25 -4.07 4.55
C LEU A 71 -7.47 -3.95 5.48
N GLU A 72 -8.62 -4.48 5.05
CA GLU A 72 -9.87 -4.45 5.82
C GLU A 72 -9.74 -5.19 7.16
N LYS A 73 -9.15 -6.40 7.14
CA LYS A 73 -9.00 -7.22 8.34
C LYS A 73 -8.17 -6.55 9.44
N HIS A 74 -7.15 -5.79 9.07
CA HIS A 74 -6.18 -5.22 10.01
C HIS A 74 -6.45 -3.75 10.35
N ALA A 75 -7.35 -3.10 9.62
CA ALA A 75 -7.76 -1.73 9.89
C ALA A 75 -8.94 -1.70 10.86
N SER A 76 -8.86 -0.83 11.86
CA SER A 76 -9.98 -0.53 12.75
C SER A 76 -9.92 0.93 13.18
N SER A 77 -11.00 1.41 13.81
CA SER A 77 -11.06 2.80 14.30
C SER A 77 -9.98 3.10 15.34
N SER A 78 -9.57 2.12 16.15
CA SER A 78 -8.49 2.24 17.12
C SER A 78 -7.11 1.87 16.58
N ASN A 79 -7.04 1.35 15.36
CA ASN A 79 -5.80 0.96 14.70
C ASN A 79 -5.90 1.13 13.18
N PRO A 80 -5.94 2.39 12.69
CA PRO A 80 -6.06 2.64 11.26
C PRO A 80 -4.80 2.20 10.51
N VAL A 81 -4.98 1.78 9.25
CA VAL A 81 -3.88 1.42 8.35
C VAL A 81 -3.63 2.56 7.38
N VAL A 82 -2.40 3.05 7.33
CA VAL A 82 -2.01 4.13 6.41
C VAL A 82 -0.87 3.67 5.52
N LEU A 83 -1.12 3.68 4.21
CA LEU A 83 -0.12 3.41 3.18
C LEU A 83 0.44 4.74 2.67
N VAL A 84 1.76 4.88 2.66
CA VAL A 84 2.47 6.02 2.07
C VAL A 84 3.35 5.51 0.95
N LEU A 85 2.95 5.74 -0.30
CA LEU A 85 3.65 5.27 -1.49
C LEU A 85 4.27 6.45 -2.23
N ASP A 86 5.59 6.49 -2.29
CA ASP A 86 6.37 7.52 -2.97
C ASP A 86 6.77 7.06 -4.37
N SER A 87 6.65 7.94 -5.35
CA SER A 87 7.12 7.76 -6.74
C SER A 87 6.49 6.58 -7.51
N LEU A 88 5.15 6.49 -7.54
CA LEU A 88 4.43 5.43 -8.29
C LEU A 88 4.78 5.36 -9.78
N ASP A 89 5.25 6.45 -10.38
CA ASP A 89 5.75 6.49 -11.76
C ASP A 89 6.95 5.56 -12.00
N GLN A 90 7.70 5.20 -10.95
CA GLN A 90 8.83 4.28 -11.03
C GLN A 90 8.42 2.80 -10.93
N LEU A 91 7.15 2.50 -10.67
CA LEU A 91 6.66 1.12 -10.67
C LEU A 91 6.78 0.53 -12.08
N SER A 92 7.06 -0.75 -12.24
CA SER A 92 7.07 -1.38 -13.55
C SER A 92 5.64 -1.50 -14.12
N ASP A 93 5.55 -1.65 -15.44
CA ASP A 93 4.29 -1.94 -16.13
C ASP A 93 3.88 -3.42 -15.95
N ASP A 94 4.75 -4.24 -15.37
CA ASP A 94 4.45 -5.65 -15.11
C ASP A 94 3.28 -5.79 -14.15
N ASP A 95 2.44 -6.79 -14.39
CA ASP A 95 1.23 -7.07 -13.59
C ASP A 95 0.28 -5.86 -13.45
N GLY A 96 0.30 -4.91 -14.40
CA GLY A 96 -0.58 -3.74 -14.39
C GLY A 96 -0.20 -2.70 -13.33
N GLY A 97 1.09 -2.61 -12.98
CA GLY A 97 1.55 -1.78 -11.88
C GLY A 97 1.21 -0.31 -12.04
N ARG A 98 1.53 0.29 -13.20
CA ARG A 98 1.30 1.72 -13.46
C ARG A 98 -0.15 2.07 -13.75
N GLU A 99 -0.97 1.10 -14.13
CA GLU A 99 -2.41 1.23 -14.29
C GLU A 99 -3.13 1.38 -12.95
N LEU A 100 -2.47 0.99 -11.85
CA LEU A 100 -2.99 0.97 -10.49
C LEU A 100 -4.20 0.04 -10.29
N ASP A 101 -4.38 -0.94 -11.17
CA ASP A 101 -5.47 -1.93 -11.08
C ASP A 101 -5.43 -2.75 -9.78
N TRP A 102 -4.26 -2.83 -9.16
CA TRP A 102 -4.04 -3.49 -7.88
C TRP A 102 -4.46 -2.66 -6.66
N VAL A 103 -4.62 -1.35 -6.83
CA VAL A 103 -5.09 -0.45 -5.76
C VAL A 103 -6.60 -0.58 -5.67
N PRO A 104 -7.17 -0.86 -4.48
CA PRO A 104 -8.62 -0.95 -4.32
C PRO A 104 -9.30 0.36 -4.73
N LYS A 105 -10.29 0.27 -5.62
CA LYS A 105 -11.10 1.43 -6.06
C LYS A 105 -11.96 2.01 -4.95
N GLU A 106 -12.40 1.15 -4.04
CA GLU A 106 -13.07 1.51 -2.80
C GLU A 106 -12.16 1.06 -1.65
N LEU A 107 -11.76 2.01 -0.82
CA LEU A 107 -10.93 1.71 0.35
C LEU A 107 -11.81 1.24 1.50
N PRO A 108 -11.41 0.18 2.22
CA PRO A 108 -12.09 -0.22 3.45
C PRO A 108 -12.07 0.88 4.51
N ASP A 109 -12.98 0.81 5.47
CA ASP A 109 -13.01 1.75 6.58
C ASP A 109 -11.69 1.78 7.35
N ASN A 110 -11.25 2.98 7.74
CA ASN A 110 -10.00 3.22 8.47
C ASN A 110 -8.71 2.83 7.70
N VAL A 111 -8.82 2.66 6.38
CA VAL A 111 -7.67 2.52 5.47
C VAL A 111 -7.46 3.83 4.73
N TYR A 112 -6.24 4.35 4.77
CA TYR A 112 -5.86 5.58 4.09
C TYR A 112 -4.66 5.33 3.19
N ILE A 113 -4.68 5.90 1.99
CA ILE A 113 -3.55 5.80 1.06
C ILE A 113 -3.12 7.22 0.68
N ILE A 114 -1.83 7.50 0.88
CA ILE A 114 -1.17 8.72 0.44
C ILE A 114 -0.17 8.32 -0.66
N LEU A 115 -0.42 8.84 -1.86
CA LEU A 115 0.35 8.51 -3.06
C LEU A 115 1.09 9.75 -3.56
N SER A 116 2.20 9.53 -4.27
CA SER A 116 2.82 10.57 -5.10
C SER A 116 3.29 9.97 -6.41
N THR A 117 3.20 10.79 -7.47
CA THR A 117 3.63 10.44 -8.82
C THR A 117 3.93 11.72 -9.58
N LEU A 118 4.74 11.61 -10.64
CA LEU A 118 5.01 12.74 -11.54
C LEU A 118 3.77 13.11 -12.38
N PRO A 119 3.54 14.41 -12.61
CA PRO A 119 2.49 14.86 -13.52
C PRO A 119 2.92 14.67 -14.99
N GLY A 120 2.08 14.04 -15.80
CA GLY A 120 2.31 13.90 -17.25
C GLY A 120 1.45 12.81 -17.85
N THR A 121 1.04 12.95 -19.11
CA THR A 121 0.23 11.94 -19.82
C THR A 121 1.00 10.66 -20.11
N GLU A 122 2.33 10.71 -20.06
CA GLU A 122 3.22 9.55 -20.11
C GLU A 122 3.21 8.72 -18.81
N TYR A 123 2.72 9.28 -17.70
CA TYR A 123 2.61 8.60 -16.43
C TYR A 123 1.17 8.14 -16.19
N ILE A 124 0.88 6.90 -16.58
CA ILE A 124 -0.45 6.26 -16.53
C ILE A 124 -1.04 6.28 -15.10
N CYS A 125 -0.19 6.35 -14.07
CA CYS A 125 -0.60 6.41 -12.68
C CYS A 125 -1.43 7.66 -12.35
N PHE A 126 -1.13 8.82 -12.95
CA PHE A 126 -1.72 10.09 -12.52
C PHE A 126 -3.23 10.21 -12.81
N PRO A 127 -3.74 9.84 -13.99
CA PRO A 127 -5.18 9.77 -14.25
C PRO A 127 -5.92 8.79 -13.34
N SER A 128 -5.29 7.65 -13.00
CA SER A 128 -5.89 6.60 -12.16
C SER A 128 -5.95 6.95 -10.67
N CYS A 129 -5.21 7.97 -10.22
CA CYS A 129 -5.22 8.47 -8.84
C CYS A 129 -6.38 9.44 -8.53
N ARG A 130 -7.26 9.75 -9.50
CA ARG A 130 -8.40 10.67 -9.32
C ARG A 130 -9.67 9.94 -8.93
#